data_AF-A0A2N2Y2V6-F1
#
_entry.id   AF-A0A2N2Y2V6-F1
#
_cell.length_a   1.000
_cell.length_b   1.000
_cell.length_c   1.000
_cell.angle_alpha   90.00
_cell.angle_beta   90.00
_cell.angle_gamma   90.00
#
_symmetry.space_group_name_H-M   'P 1'
#
loop_
_entity.id
_entity.type
_entity.pdbx_description
1 polymer ?
#
loop_
_entity_poly.entity_id
_entity_poly.type
_entity_poly.pdbx_seq_one_letter_code
_entity_poly.pdbx_strand_id
1 'polypeptide(L)'
;MKYLYLVLLLVLVLSGCKKSKENKLIGSWDLLPQYAADTANPQVYTFDASYKLIRTINDSISDTANYEIVQEFNKFYIDIQNLDGYSDGHYYIEKLNKTVLILQSFSPFMRKEFTKAE
;
A
#
# COMPACT_ATOMS: atom_id res chain seq x y z
N MET A 1 10.75 4.68 -39.97
CA MET A 1 9.48 4.10 -39.46
C MET A 1 9.65 2.80 -38.66
N LYS A 2 10.53 1.85 -39.02
CA LYS A 2 10.73 0.60 -38.26
C LYS A 2 11.11 0.80 -36.78
N TYR A 3 11.94 1.80 -36.47
CA TYR A 3 12.38 2.08 -35.09
C TYR A 3 11.33 2.77 -34.21
N LEU A 4 10.31 3.41 -34.82
CA LEU A 4 9.25 4.11 -34.06
C LEU A 4 8.35 3.12 -33.31
N TYR A 5 8.04 1.97 -33.95
CA TYR A 5 7.28 0.89 -33.32
C TYR A 5 8.04 0.24 -32.15
N LEU A 6 9.36 0.15 -32.25
CA LEU A 6 10.24 -0.42 -31.22
C LEU A 6 10.31 0.47 -29.98
N VAL A 7 10.37 1.79 -30.18
CA VAL A 7 10.31 2.78 -29.08
C VAL A 7 8.93 2.78 -28.41
N LEU A 8 7.85 2.69 -29.19
CA LEU A 8 6.48 2.65 -28.66
C LEU A 8 6.22 1.39 -27.80
N LEU A 9 6.74 0.24 -28.24
CA LEU A 9 6.63 -1.01 -27.48
C LEU A 9 7.42 -0.95 -26.15
N LEU A 10 8.56 -0.26 -26.12
CA LEU A 10 9.37 -0.11 -24.92
C LEU A 10 8.68 0.72 -23.84
N VAL A 11 7.94 1.77 -24.23
CA VAL A 11 7.23 2.66 -23.30
C VAL A 11 6.06 1.96 -22.61
N LEU A 12 5.34 1.09 -23.32
CA LEU A 12 4.19 0.35 -22.77
C LEU A 12 4.56 -0.64 -21.67
N VAL A 13 5.78 -1.20 -21.70
CA VAL A 13 6.23 -2.19 -20.71
C VAL A 13 6.53 -1.53 -19.36
N LEU A 14 6.94 -0.26 -19.35
CA LEU A 14 7.29 0.46 -18.13
C LEU A 14 6.05 0.83 -17.30
N SER A 15 4.91 1.10 -17.95
CA SER A 15 3.66 1.47 -17.27
C SER A 15 2.98 0.29 -16.56
N GLY A 16 3.22 -0.94 -17.00
CA GLY A 16 2.51 -2.13 -16.49
C GLY A 16 2.85 -2.50 -15.04
N CYS A 17 4.05 -2.14 -14.57
CA CYS A 17 4.52 -2.58 -13.25
C CYS A 17 3.79 -1.86 -12.10
N LYS A 18 3.57 -0.55 -12.23
CA LYS A 18 2.80 0.26 -11.26
C LYS A 18 1.35 -0.22 -11.17
N LYS A 19 0.66 -0.38 -12.30
CA LYS A 19 -0.76 -0.80 -12.30
C LYS A 19 -0.96 -2.20 -11.72
N SER A 20 -0.02 -3.11 -11.97
CA SER A 20 -0.01 -4.44 -11.35
C SER A 20 0.09 -4.38 -9.82
N LYS A 21 0.91 -3.46 -9.28
CA LYS A 21 1.03 -3.24 -7.84
C LYS A 21 -0.25 -2.64 -7.25
N GLU A 22 -0.83 -1.62 -7.89
CA GLU A 22 -2.12 -1.04 -7.49
C GLU A 22 -3.21 -2.11 -7.39
N ASN A 23 -3.36 -2.93 -8.44
CA ASN A 23 -4.37 -3.97 -8.47
C ASN A 23 -4.17 -5.05 -7.39
N LYS A 24 -2.91 -5.35 -7.01
CA LYS A 24 -2.61 -6.28 -5.92
C LYS A 24 -2.88 -5.69 -4.54
N LEU A 25 -2.69 -4.37 -4.39
CA LEU A 25 -2.90 -3.68 -3.13
C LEU A 25 -4.39 -3.55 -2.79
N ILE A 26 -5.26 -3.36 -3.79
CA ILE A 26 -6.70 -3.21 -3.58
C ILE A 26 -7.29 -4.37 -2.75
N GLY A 27 -8.18 -4.02 -1.83
CA GLY A 27 -8.86 -4.89 -0.88
C GLY A 27 -8.41 -4.67 0.56
N SER A 28 -8.88 -5.55 1.43
CA SER A 28 -8.70 -5.44 2.89
C SER A 28 -7.49 -6.24 3.39
N TRP A 29 -6.82 -5.70 4.39
CA TRP A 29 -5.58 -6.21 4.96
C TRP A 29 -5.61 -6.07 6.48
N ASP A 30 -5.51 -7.19 7.19
CA ASP A 30 -5.39 -7.23 8.63
C ASP A 30 -3.98 -6.80 9.03
N LEU A 31 -3.87 -5.75 9.83
CA LEU A 31 -2.60 -5.31 10.41
C LEU A 31 -2.22 -6.28 11.52
N LEU A 32 -1.04 -6.90 11.39
CA LEU A 32 -0.48 -7.70 12.47
C LEU A 32 -0.14 -6.79 13.68
N PRO A 33 -0.42 -7.24 14.92
CA PRO A 33 -0.09 -6.48 16.12
C PRO A 33 1.37 -6.04 16.15
N GLN A 34 1.63 -4.75 16.29
CA GLN A 34 2.99 -4.21 16.44
C GLN A 34 3.40 -4.18 17.92
N TYR A 35 2.41 -4.08 18.82
CA TYR A 35 2.57 -4.12 20.26
C TYR A 35 1.55 -5.06 20.90
N ALA A 36 1.81 -5.50 22.14
CA ALA A 36 0.88 -6.36 22.88
C ALA A 36 -0.52 -5.73 23.02
N ALA A 37 -0.61 -4.41 23.20
CA ALA A 37 -1.87 -3.69 23.31
C ALA A 37 -2.73 -3.71 22.02
N ASP A 38 -2.10 -3.91 20.85
CA ASP A 38 -2.82 -3.94 19.57
C ASP A 38 -3.66 -5.23 19.43
N THR A 39 -3.34 -6.29 20.17
CA THR A 39 -4.13 -7.53 20.17
C THR A 39 -5.57 -7.32 20.63
N ALA A 40 -5.83 -6.32 21.45
CA ALA A 40 -7.16 -5.95 21.92
C ALA A 40 -7.90 -5.02 20.95
N ASN A 41 -7.21 -4.50 19.93
CA ASN A 41 -7.72 -3.54 18.96
C ASN A 41 -7.31 -3.94 17.53
N PRO A 42 -7.79 -5.09 17.01
CA PRO A 42 -7.55 -5.49 15.63
C PRO A 42 -7.86 -4.36 14.65
N GLN A 43 -6.95 -4.14 13.70
CA GLN A 43 -7.08 -3.10 12.69
C GLN A 43 -7.09 -3.71 11.28
N VAL A 44 -8.00 -3.22 10.44
CA VAL A 44 -8.10 -3.61 9.04
C VAL A 44 -7.93 -2.38 8.15
N TYR A 45 -7.03 -2.47 7.17
CA TYR A 45 -6.76 -1.43 6.19
C TYR A 45 -7.35 -1.85 4.86
N THR A 46 -8.33 -1.09 4.36
CA THR A 46 -9.00 -1.36 3.09
C THR A 46 -8.60 -0.31 2.07
N PHE A 47 -7.86 -0.73 1.05
CA PHE A 47 -7.45 0.10 -0.08
C PHE A 47 -8.43 -0.10 -1.24
N ASP A 48 -9.00 0.98 -1.77
CA ASP A 48 -9.93 0.88 -2.89
C ASP A 48 -9.39 1.45 -4.21
N ALA A 49 -10.09 1.16 -5.31
CA ALA A 49 -9.69 1.61 -6.64
C ALA A 49 -9.80 3.14 -6.85
N SER A 50 -10.39 3.86 -5.89
CA SER A 50 -10.55 5.32 -5.91
C SER A 50 -9.48 6.05 -5.10
N TYR A 51 -8.40 5.35 -4.72
CA TYR A 51 -7.28 5.89 -3.95
C TYR A 51 -7.65 6.31 -2.53
N LYS A 52 -8.70 5.67 -1.97
CA LYS A 52 -9.09 5.81 -0.58
C LYS A 52 -8.59 4.64 0.25
N LEU A 53 -8.14 4.96 1.45
CA LEU A 53 -7.82 4.01 2.50
C LEU A 53 -8.86 4.17 3.61
N ILE A 54 -9.51 3.09 4.00
CA ILE A 54 -10.39 3.04 5.16
C ILE A 54 -9.71 2.19 6.22
N ARG A 55 -9.57 2.72 7.44
CA ARG A 55 -9.09 1.96 8.60
C ARG A 55 -10.25 1.64 9.52
N THR A 56 -10.44 0.36 9.76
CA THR A 56 -11.41 -0.17 10.72
C THR A 56 -10.66 -0.63 11.97
N ILE A 57 -11.17 -0.31 13.17
CA ILE A 57 -10.67 -0.81 14.45
C ILE A 57 -11.85 -1.43 15.18
N ASN A 58 -11.73 -2.67 15.66
CA ASN A 58 -12.84 -3.38 16.32
C ASN A 58 -14.14 -3.35 15.50
N ASP A 59 -14.05 -3.66 14.19
CA ASP A 59 -15.17 -3.68 13.22
C ASP A 59 -15.89 -2.34 13.00
N SER A 60 -15.41 -1.24 13.57
CA SER A 60 -15.94 0.10 13.36
C SER A 60 -14.96 0.93 12.53
N ILE A 61 -15.48 1.70 11.57
CA ILE A 61 -14.65 2.66 10.82
C ILE A 61 -14.07 3.66 11.82
N SER A 62 -12.74 3.66 11.93
CA SER A 62 -12.01 4.64 12.72
C SER A 62 -11.78 5.88 11.88
N ASP A 63 -11.15 5.73 10.72
CA ASP A 63 -10.67 6.85 9.91
C ASP A 63 -10.67 6.55 8.41
N THR A 64 -10.58 7.61 7.61
CA THR A 64 -10.42 7.52 6.15
C THR A 64 -9.30 8.43 5.68
N ALA A 65 -8.43 7.90 4.83
CA ALA A 65 -7.28 8.58 4.26
C ALA A 65 -7.28 8.50 2.73
N ASN A 66 -6.37 9.25 2.12
CA ASN A 66 -5.99 9.05 0.73
C ASN A 66 -4.68 8.26 0.69
N TYR A 67 -4.49 7.48 -0.38
CA TYR A 67 -3.21 6.85 -0.64
C TYR A 67 -2.83 6.93 -2.11
N GLU A 68 -1.53 6.87 -2.40
CA GLU A 68 -1.03 6.69 -3.76
C GLU A 68 0.15 5.71 -3.81
N ILE A 69 0.28 4.99 -4.92
CA ILE A 69 1.50 4.22 -5.20
C ILE A 69 2.46 5.09 -5.99
N VAL A 70 3.61 5.39 -5.39
CA VAL A 70 4.69 6.15 -6.02
C VAL A 70 5.78 5.18 -6.46
N GLN A 71 6.36 5.43 -7.63
CA GLN A 71 7.54 4.70 -8.09
C GLN A 71 8.73 5.65 -8.06
N GLU A 72 9.76 5.29 -7.29
CA GLU A 72 11.02 6.03 -7.24
C GLU A 72 12.14 5.08 -7.65
N PHE A 73 12.81 5.40 -8.75
CA PHE A 73 13.77 4.51 -9.41
C PHE A 73 13.15 3.12 -9.69
N ASN A 74 13.67 2.08 -9.04
CA ASN A 74 13.24 0.69 -9.15
C ASN A 74 12.44 0.21 -7.92
N LYS A 75 12.03 1.12 -7.03
CA LYS A 75 11.28 0.82 -5.82
C LYS A 75 9.88 1.42 -5.91
N PHE A 76 8.96 0.79 -5.19
CA PHE A 76 7.58 1.25 -5.06
C PHE A 76 7.30 1.62 -3.61
N TYR A 77 6.51 2.65 -3.45
CA TYR A 77 6.13 3.21 -2.16
C TYR A 77 4.61 3.41 -2.13
N ILE A 78 4.05 3.38 -0.93
CA ILE A 78 2.70 3.89 -0.66
C ILE A 78 2.86 5.18 0.13
N ASP A 79 2.36 6.28 -0.41
CA ASP A 79 2.18 7.50 0.37
C ASP A 79 0.77 7.51 0.95
N ILE A 80 0.64 7.66 2.26
CA ILE A 80 -0.64 7.68 3.01
C ILE A 80 -0.78 9.05 3.65
N GLN A 81 -1.92 9.70 3.40
CA GLN A 81 -2.17 11.07 3.86
C GLN A 81 -3.57 11.22 4.47
N ASN A 82 -3.64 11.96 5.57
CA ASN A 82 -4.87 12.26 6.32
C ASN A 82 -5.49 11.03 7.00
N LEU A 83 -4.66 10.16 7.60
CA LEU A 83 -5.18 9.01 8.36
C LEU A 83 -5.37 9.38 9.84
N ASP A 84 -4.27 9.62 10.55
CA ASP A 84 -4.29 10.05 11.97
C ASP A 84 -3.05 10.89 12.36
N GLY A 85 -2.19 11.22 11.39
CA GLY A 85 -0.93 11.95 11.60
C GLY A 85 0.22 11.11 12.15
N TYR A 86 -0.05 9.93 12.73
CA TYR A 86 0.97 9.00 13.24
C TYR A 86 1.26 7.84 12.27
N SER A 87 0.25 7.46 11.49
CA SER A 87 0.25 6.41 10.47
C SER A 87 0.31 6.96 9.06
N ASP A 88 0.27 8.29 8.92
CA ASP A 88 0.59 9.01 7.70
C ASP A 88 2.07 8.82 7.37
N GLY A 89 2.39 8.71 6.08
CA GLY A 89 3.78 8.64 5.66
C GLY A 89 4.03 7.94 4.34
N HIS A 90 5.31 7.98 3.96
CA HIS A 90 5.83 7.42 2.73
C HIS A 90 6.52 6.08 3.00
N TYR A 91 5.82 4.98 2.72
CA TYR A 91 6.25 3.63 3.07
C TYR A 91 6.77 2.87 1.85
N TYR A 92 7.99 2.36 1.92
CA TYR A 92 8.53 1.41 0.97
C TYR A 92 7.71 0.11 0.99
N ILE A 93 7.27 -0.33 -0.19
CA ILE A 93 6.61 -1.63 -0.38
C ILE A 93 7.69 -2.71 -0.45
N GLU A 94 8.06 -3.25 0.71
CA GLU A 94 9.02 -4.34 0.79
C GLU A 94 8.47 -5.63 0.20
N LYS A 95 7.21 -5.95 0.49
CA LYS A 95 6.53 -7.14 -0.04
C LYS A 95 5.07 -6.84 -0.34
N LEU A 96 4.61 -7.29 -1.51
CA LEU A 96 3.20 -7.25 -1.90
C LEU A 96 2.89 -8.45 -2.80
N ASN A 97 2.12 -9.39 -2.28
CA ASN A 97 1.57 -10.53 -3.02
C ASN A 97 0.07 -10.70 -2.67
N LYS A 98 -0.54 -11.86 -2.93
CA LYS A 98 -1.97 -12.08 -2.69
C LYS A 98 -2.34 -12.23 -1.21
N THR A 99 -1.38 -12.53 -0.34
CA THR A 99 -1.61 -12.90 1.06
C THR A 99 -0.88 -12.01 2.06
N VAL A 100 0.19 -11.34 1.64
CA VAL A 100 1.07 -10.56 2.50
C VAL A 100 1.35 -9.19 1.89
N LEU A 101 1.26 -8.17 2.73
CA LEU A 101 1.72 -6.81 2.48
C LEU A 101 2.69 -6.42 3.60
N ILE A 102 3.86 -5.86 3.25
CA ILE A 102 4.84 -5.35 4.20
C ILE A 102 5.24 -3.94 3.76
N LEU A 103 5.02 -3.00 4.66
CA LEU A 103 5.33 -1.59 4.49
C LEU A 103 6.43 -1.19 5.46
N GLN A 104 7.44 -0.47 4.95
CA GLN A 104 8.57 -0.03 5.75
C GLN A 104 8.83 1.46 5.56
N SER A 105 8.90 2.22 6.65
CA SER A 105 9.45 3.57 6.69
C SER A 105 10.82 3.54 7.37
N PHE A 106 11.74 4.40 6.90
CA PHE A 106 13.09 4.51 7.46
C PHE A 106 13.25 5.68 8.44
N SER A 107 12.29 6.62 8.49
CA SER A 107 12.34 7.78 9.38
C SER A 107 10.92 8.29 9.72
N PRO A 108 10.43 8.05 10.95
CA PRO A 108 10.99 7.10 11.93
C PRO A 108 10.99 5.67 11.37
N PHE A 109 11.89 4.82 11.86
CA PHE A 109 11.89 3.41 11.45
C PHE A 109 10.59 2.74 11.91
N MET A 110 9.76 2.32 10.96
CA MET A 110 8.48 1.68 11.23
C MET A 110 8.25 0.57 10.20
N ARG A 111 7.76 -0.58 10.66
CA ARG A 111 7.42 -1.72 9.80
C ARG A 111 6.00 -2.15 10.11
N LYS A 112 5.12 -2.09 9.12
CA LYS A 112 3.74 -2.59 9.21
C LYS A 112 3.63 -3.86 8.37
N GLU A 113 3.24 -4.94 9.00
CA GLU A 113 3.02 -6.23 8.35
C GLU A 113 1.54 -6.54 8.33
N PHE A 114 1.05 -7.01 7.19
CA PHE A 114 -0.35 -7.32 7.02
C PHE A 114 -0.57 -8.67 6.36
N THR A 115 -1.67 -9.32 6.74
CA THR A 115 -2.24 -10.46 6.02
C THR A 115 -3.49 -10.02 5.26
N LYS A 116 -3.82 -10.71 4.17
CA LYS A 116 -5.07 -10.42 3.46
C LYS A 116 -6.25 -10.78 4.36
N ALA A 117 -7.19 -9.84 4.53
CA ALA A 117 -8.42 -10.10 5.27
C ALA A 117 -9.35 -11.02 4.45
N GLU A 118 -10.11 -11.86 5.15
CA GLU A 118 -11.08 -12.80 4.55
C GLU A 118 -12.32 -12.11 3.96
#